data_AF-A0A7W1W7C5-F1
#
_entry.id   AF-A0A7W1W7C5-F1
#
_cell.length_a   1.000
_cell.length_b   1.000
_cell.length_c   1.000
_cell.angle_alpha   90.00
_cell.angle_beta   90.00
_cell.angle_gamma   90.00
#
_symmetry.space_group_name_H-M   'P 1'
#
loop_
_entity.id
_entity.type
_entity.pdbx_description
1 polymer ?
#
loop_
_entity_poly.entity_id
_entity_poly.type
_entity_poly.pdbx_seq_one_letter_code
_entity_poly.pdbx_strand_id
1 'polypeptide(L)' 'QAARDRKTGGIGLGLAIAERAVRVHQGAIKARNTENGLAVEIHLPTVN' A
#
# COMPACT_ATOMS: atom_id res chain seq x y z
N GLN A 1 13.38 6.00 11.93
CA GLN A 1 14.30 6.50 10.87
C GLN A 1 13.77 6.07 9.51
N ALA A 2 13.71 7.00 8.56
CA ALA A 2 12.82 6.96 7.40
C ALA A 2 13.32 6.07 6.25
N ALA A 3 12.41 5.31 5.67
CA ALA A 3 12.57 4.47 4.47
C ALA A 3 12.80 5.29 3.17
N ARG A 4 13.62 6.35 3.22
CA ARG A 4 13.75 7.36 2.15
C ARG A 4 15.08 7.32 1.40
N ASP A 5 15.80 6.20 1.43
CA ASP A 5 16.92 5.99 0.50
C ASP A 5 16.39 5.55 -0.87
N ARG A 6 16.05 6.55 -1.68
CA ARG A 6 15.52 6.45 -3.05
C ARG A 6 16.48 5.81 -4.08
N LYS A 7 17.63 5.25 -3.68
CA LYS A 7 18.63 4.68 -4.60
C LYS A 7 18.51 3.18 -4.81
N THR A 8 17.89 2.46 -3.90
CA THR A 8 17.50 1.07 -4.08
C THR A 8 16.01 1.06 -3.81
N GLY A 9 15.18 0.59 -4.76
CA GLY A 9 13.74 0.51 -4.55
C GLY A 9 13.49 -0.06 -3.16
N GLY A 10 12.87 0.74 -2.28
CA GLY A 10 12.87 0.50 -0.84
C GLY A 10 12.44 -0.92 -0.50
N ILE A 11 12.80 -1.38 0.69
CA ILE A 11 12.67 -2.74 1.25
C ILE A 11 11.24 -3.38 1.23
N GLY A 12 10.28 -2.81 0.50
CA GLY A 12 8.89 -3.29 0.41
C GLY A 12 8.02 -2.87 1.60
N LEU A 13 8.59 -2.14 2.56
CA LEU A 13 7.91 -1.82 3.82
C LEU A 13 6.67 -0.94 3.64
N GLY A 14 6.68 0.00 2.70
CA GLY A 14 5.56 0.94 2.52
C GLY A 14 4.24 0.23 2.23
N LEU A 15 4.24 -0.71 1.29
CA LEU A 15 3.05 -1.48 0.94
C LEU A 15 2.68 -2.48 2.06
N ALA A 16 3.67 -3.09 2.71
CA ALA A 16 3.42 -4.02 3.82
C ALA A 16 2.79 -3.34 5.05
N ILE A 17 3.23 -2.12 5.38
CA ILE A 17 2.63 -1.31 6.46
C ILE A 17 1.21 -0.91 6.08
N ALA A 18 1.00 -0.44 4.86
CA ALA A 18 -0.32 -0.06 4.36
C ALA A 18 -1.28 -1.26 4.37
N GLU A 19 -0.84 -2.42 3.90
CA GLU A 19 -1.62 -3.66 3.92
C GLU A 19 -2.03 -4.05 5.34
N ARG A 20 -1.09 -3.99 6.30
CA ARG A 20 -1.40 -4.28 7.70
C ARG A 20 -2.45 -3.33 8.25
N ALA A 21 -2.31 -2.03 8.01
CA ALA A 21 -3.27 -1.02 8.46
C ALA A 21 -4.67 -1.29 7.87
N VAL A 22 -4.75 -1.53 6.56
CA VAL A 22 -6.02 -1.81 5.86
C VAL A 22 -6.67 -3.10 6.36
N ARG A 23 -5.90 -4.17 6.56
CA ARG A 23 -6.42 -5.46 7.09
C ARG A 23 -6.99 -5.33 8.50
N VAL A 24 -6.38 -4.54 9.38
CA VAL A 24 -6.91 -4.29 10.74
C VAL A 24 -8.26 -3.58 10.71
N HIS A 25 -8.51 -2.76 9.68
CA HIS A 25 -9.80 -2.11 9.45
C HIS A 25 -10.77 -2.96 8.60
N GLN A 26 -10.52 -4.28 8.49
CA GLN A 26 -11.32 -5.21 7.68
C GLN A 26 -11.44 -4.81 6.20
N GLY A 27 -10.47 -4.03 5.71
CA GLY A 27 -10.37 -3.62 4.32
C GLY A 27 -9.49 -4.52 3.48
N ALA A 28 -9.36 -4.15 2.20
CA ALA A 28 -8.45 -4.79 1.25
C ALA A 28 -7.64 -3.74 0.48
N ILE A 29 -6.39 -4.08 0.15
CA ILE A 29 -5.51 -3.27 -0.70
C ILE A 29 -5.05 -4.10 -1.91
N LYS A 30 -5.00 -3.48 -3.09
CA LYS A 30 -4.47 -4.08 -4.32
C LYS A 30 -3.52 -3.10 -4.99
N ALA A 31 -2.41 -3.60 -5.52
CA ALA A 31 -1.47 -2.84 -6.32
C ALA A 31 -1.30 -3.52 -7.68
N ARG A 32 -1.40 -2.76 -8.77
CA ARG A 32 -1.23 -3.26 -10.15
C ARG A 32 -0.45 -2.27 -10.98
N ASN A 33 0.44 -2.78 -11.83
CA ASN A 33 1.07 -1.95 -12.85
C ASN A 33 0.01 -1.55 -13.89
N THR A 34 0.13 -0.34 -14.40
CA THR A 34 -0.65 0.24 -15.49
C THR A 34 0.29 0.55 -16.64
N GLU A 35 -0.24 0.94 -17.81
CA GLU A 35 0.59 1.29 -18.97
C GLU A 35 1.66 2.35 -18.65
N ASN A 36 1.36 3.30 -17.77
CA ASN A 36 2.25 4.43 -17.46
C ASN A 36 2.53 4.62 -15.96
N GLY A 37 2.44 3.56 -15.15
CA GLY A 37 2.75 3.68 -13.72
C GLY A 37 2.13 2.61 -12.83
N LEU A 38 1.86 2.96 -11.56
CA LEU A 38 1.31 2.07 -10.54
C LEU A 38 -0.07 2.56 -10.10
N ALA A 39 -1.07 1.68 -10.15
CA ALA A 39 -2.37 1.92 -9.54
C ALA A 39 -2.48 1.15 -8.21
N VAL A 40 -2.91 1.84 -7.16
CA VAL A 40 -3.18 1.27 -5.84
C VAL A 40 -4.65 1.54 -5.49
N GLU A 41 -5.36 0.49 -5.10
CA GLU A 41 -6.78 0.52 -4.78
C GLU A 41 -6.96 0.04 -3.34
N ILE A 42 -7.70 0.82 -2.53
CA ILE A 42 -7.98 0.51 -1.12
C ILE A 42 -9.50 0.51 -0.94
N HIS A 43 -10.04 -0.61 -0.44
CA HIS A 43 -11.43 -0.74 -0.04
C HIS A 43 -11.49 -0.80 1.49
N LEU A 44 -12.33 0.05 2.07
CA LEU A 44 -12.60 0.07 3.50
C LEU A 44 -14.12 -0.07 3.72
N PRO A 45 -14.56 -0.89 4.69
CA PRO A 45 -15.96 -0.89 5.12
C PRO A 45 -16.37 0.50 5.61
N THR A 46 -17.59 0.94 5.28
CA THR A 46 -18.20 2.10 5.92
C THR A 46 -18.97 1.61 7.14
N VAL A 47 -18.76 2.25 8.29
CA VAL A 47 -19.58 1.99 9.48
C VAL A 47 -20.93 2.69 9.26
N ASN A 48 -22.02 1.94 9.40
CA ASN A 48 -23.38 2.49 9.51
C ASN A 48 -23.64 3.01 10.92
#